data_AF-A0A2W6DRK9-F1
#
_entry.id   AF-A0A2W6DRK9-F1
#
_cell.length_a   1.000
_cell.length_b   1.000
_cell.length_c   1.000
_cell.angle_alpha   90.00
_cell.angle_beta   90.00
_cell.angle_gamma   90.00
#
_symmetry.space_group_name_H-M   'P 1'
#
loop_
_entity.id
_entity.type
_entity.pdbx_description
1 polymer ?
#
loop_
_entity_poly.entity_id
_entity_poly.type
_entity_poly.pdbx_seq_one_letter_code
_entity_poly.pdbx_strand_id
1 'polypeptide(L)'
;MRPSATPSSSTSSATSSPRPELDLRTRQLATLAILTTLGGCEPQLEIHLRATLRASATRTEIVGLLTHVAAYTGIPRVMNALAVAKRVLPPADLDQLVQ
;
A
#
# COMPACT_ATOMS: atom_id res chain seq x y z
N MET A 1 44.47 -25.99 -13.55
CA MET A 1 43.52 -26.52 -12.55
C MET A 1 42.35 -25.53 -12.46
N ARG A 2 41.22 -25.84 -13.10
CA ARG A 2 39.95 -25.10 -12.96
C ARG A 2 39.12 -25.74 -11.84
N PRO A 3 38.31 -24.94 -11.14
CA PRO A 3 36.87 -25.20 -11.05
C PRO A 3 36.13 -23.95 -11.58
N SER A 4 35.33 -23.94 -12.66
CA SER A 4 34.03 -24.60 -12.90
C SER A 4 33.02 -24.44 -11.75
N ALA A 5 32.41 -23.26 -11.64
CA ALA A 5 31.04 -23.13 -11.15
C ALA A 5 30.43 -21.83 -11.71
N THR A 6 29.66 -21.99 -12.78
CA THR A 6 28.57 -21.08 -13.11
C THR A 6 27.48 -21.21 -12.04
N PRO A 7 26.74 -20.12 -11.74
CA PRO A 7 25.32 -20.26 -11.48
C PRO A 7 24.57 -19.57 -12.61
N SER A 8 24.08 -20.38 -13.55
CA SER A 8 23.00 -19.97 -14.44
C SER A 8 21.68 -20.01 -13.65
N SER A 9 20.90 -18.95 -13.83
CA SER A 9 19.43 -18.89 -13.76
C SER A 9 18.72 -19.22 -12.43
N SER A 10 18.28 -18.16 -11.75
CA SER A 10 16.86 -18.05 -11.39
C SER A 10 16.29 -16.73 -11.93
N THR A 11 15.52 -16.85 -12.99
CA THR A 11 14.66 -15.82 -13.54
C THR A 11 13.61 -15.46 -12.51
N SER A 12 13.60 -14.22 -12.00
CA SER A 12 12.39 -13.62 -11.44
C SER A 12 12.28 -12.20 -11.96
N SER A 13 11.58 -12.09 -13.10
CA SER A 13 10.96 -10.90 -13.69
C SER A 13 11.51 -9.56 -13.20
N ALA A 14 12.45 -9.02 -13.98
CA ALA A 14 12.82 -7.61 -13.97
C ALA A 14 11.55 -6.76 -14.15
N THR A 15 11.01 -6.25 -13.05
CA THR A 15 10.05 -5.16 -13.10
C THR A 15 10.89 -3.89 -13.02
N SER A 16 11.12 -3.26 -14.17
CA SER A 16 11.96 -2.08 -14.36
C SER A 16 11.41 -0.85 -13.64
N SER A 17 11.47 -0.84 -12.32
CA SER A 17 11.19 0.33 -11.51
C SER A 17 12.51 1.08 -11.32
N PRO A 18 12.63 2.37 -11.71
CA PRO A 18 13.90 3.10 -11.78
C PRO A 18 14.53 3.42 -10.41
N ARG A 19 14.03 2.85 -9.30
CA ARG A 19 14.55 3.02 -7.94
C ARG A 19 14.40 1.69 -7.19
N PRO A 20 15.48 0.89 -7.06
CA PRO A 20 15.44 -0.42 -6.43
C PRO A 20 15.36 -0.37 -4.89
N GLU A 21 15.60 0.80 -4.29
CA GLU A 21 15.66 0.97 -2.82
C GLU A 21 14.30 0.86 -2.13
N LEU A 22 13.19 1.08 -2.87
CA LEU A 22 11.84 0.95 -2.36
C LEU A 22 11.04 0.01 -3.25
N ASP A 23 10.53 -1.07 -2.65
CA ASP A 23 9.65 -2.00 -3.34
C ASP A 23 8.32 -1.32 -3.71
N LEU A 24 7.62 -1.92 -4.68
CA LEU A 24 6.36 -1.37 -5.20
C LEU A 24 5.32 -1.22 -4.08
N ARG A 25 5.29 -2.16 -3.14
CA ARG A 25 4.38 -2.16 -1.99
C ARG A 25 4.62 -0.95 -1.10
N THR A 26 5.85 -0.70 -0.65
CA THR A 26 6.17 0.43 0.22
C THR A 26 5.86 1.76 -0.47
N ARG A 27 6.12 1.88 -1.77
CA ARG A 27 5.79 3.08 -2.53
C ARG A 27 4.29 3.37 -2.58
N GLN A 28 3.47 2.33 -2.77
CA GLN A 28 2.02 2.49 -2.79
C GLN A 28 1.47 2.85 -1.40
N LEU A 29 1.97 2.20 -0.33
CA LEU A 29 1.62 2.54 1.04
C LEU A 29 1.99 3.99 1.39
N ALA A 30 3.20 4.44 1.03
CA ALA A 30 3.61 5.83 1.22
C ALA A 30 2.70 6.81 0.46
N THR A 31 2.29 6.44 -0.76
CA THR A 31 1.35 7.26 -1.55
C THR A 31 -0.02 7.36 -0.88
N LEU A 32 -0.54 6.25 -0.32
CA LEU A 32 -1.80 6.26 0.44
C LEU A 32 -1.71 7.16 1.68
N ALA A 33 -0.60 7.11 2.41
CA ALA A 33 -0.38 7.98 3.56
C ALA A 33 -0.42 9.45 3.15
N ILE A 34 0.28 9.82 2.07
CA ILE A 34 0.32 11.21 1.58
C ILE A 34 -1.05 11.68 1.09
N LEU A 35 -1.76 10.87 0.31
CA LEU A 35 -3.12 11.20 -0.16
C LEU A 35 -4.11 11.35 1.00
N THR A 36 -3.96 10.49 2.02
CA THR A 36 -4.72 10.61 3.26
C THR A 36 -4.40 11.92 3.97
N THR A 37 -3.13 12.32 4.07
CA THR A 37 -2.71 13.61 4.68
C THR A 37 -3.19 14.83 3.90
N LEU A 38 -3.20 14.78 2.55
CA LEU A 38 -3.64 15.90 1.71
C LEU A 38 -5.14 16.15 1.81
N GLY A 39 -5.94 15.08 1.90
CA GLY A 39 -7.42 15.06 1.85
C GLY A 39 -8.03 15.72 0.61
N GLY A 40 -9.33 15.53 0.41
CA GLY A 40 -10.04 16.01 -0.80
C GLY A 40 -9.57 15.32 -2.10
N CYS A 41 -8.86 14.20 -1.95
CA CYS A 41 -8.27 13.41 -3.04
C CYS A 41 -8.87 11.99 -3.05
N GLU A 42 -10.14 11.85 -2.70
CA GLU A 42 -10.85 10.58 -2.58
C GLU A 42 -10.80 9.73 -3.88
N PRO A 43 -10.96 10.31 -5.09
CA PRO A 43 -10.84 9.54 -6.34
C PRO A 43 -9.43 8.97 -6.56
N GLN A 44 -8.39 9.74 -6.24
CA GLN A 44 -6.99 9.31 -6.35
C GLN A 44 -6.70 8.22 -5.32
N LEU A 45 -7.20 8.39 -4.09
CA LEU A 45 -7.05 7.41 -3.02
C LEU A 45 -7.64 6.05 -3.42
N GLU A 46 -8.82 6.05 -4.06
CA GLU A 46 -9.45 4.83 -4.57
C GLU A 46 -8.59 4.10 -5.61
N ILE A 47 -8.01 4.82 -6.58
CA ILE A 47 -7.12 4.24 -7.60
C ILE A 47 -5.89 3.63 -6.95
N HIS A 48 -5.26 4.35 -6.01
CA HIS A 48 -4.07 3.88 -5.31
C HIS A 48 -4.37 2.74 -4.34
N LEU A 49 -5.54 2.67 -3.72
CA LEU A 49 -5.96 1.54 -2.89
C LEU A 49 -6.02 0.25 -3.73
N ARG A 50 -6.63 0.30 -4.91
CA ARG A 50 -6.65 -0.85 -5.84
C ARG A 50 -5.24 -1.23 -6.31
N ALA A 51 -4.37 -0.23 -6.56
CA ALA A 51 -2.99 -0.47 -6.93
C ALA A 51 -2.18 -1.11 -5.79
N THR A 52 -2.45 -0.72 -4.55
CA THR A 52 -1.81 -1.24 -3.32
C THR A 52 -2.17 -2.70 -3.11
N LEU A 53 -3.43 -3.09 -3.35
CA LEU A 53 -3.86 -4.49 -3.32
C LEU A 53 -3.17 -5.34 -4.40
N ARG A 54 -2.97 -4.80 -5.61
CA ARG A 54 -2.21 -5.48 -6.68
C ARG A 54 -0.71 -5.58 -6.37
N ALA A 55 -0.20 -4.70 -5.51
CA ALA A 55 1.19 -4.73 -5.04
C ALA A 55 1.40 -5.66 -3.84
N SER A 56 0.45 -6.58 -3.58
CA SER A 56 0.49 -7.57 -2.49
C SER A 56 0.50 -6.96 -1.08
N ALA A 57 0.03 -5.71 -0.91
CA ALA A 57 -0.21 -5.17 0.43
C ALA A 57 -1.47 -5.80 1.03
N THR A 58 -1.41 -6.08 2.34
CA THR A 58 -2.57 -6.64 3.03
C THR A 58 -3.56 -5.54 3.43
N ARG A 59 -4.81 -5.93 3.60
CA ARG A 59 -5.86 -5.08 4.15
C ARG A 59 -5.48 -4.52 5.53
N THR A 60 -4.91 -5.36 6.39
CA THR A 60 -4.49 -4.98 7.74
C THR A 60 -3.42 -3.89 7.70
N GLU A 61 -2.50 -3.94 6.74
CA GLU A 61 -1.52 -2.86 6.54
C GLU A 61 -2.17 -1.56 6.11
N ILE A 62 -3.14 -1.60 5.21
CA ILE A 62 -3.83 -0.39 4.74
C ILE A 62 -4.59 0.25 5.91
N VAL A 63 -5.37 -0.53 6.65
CA VAL A 63 -6.13 -0.01 7.80
C VAL A 63 -5.18 0.46 8.91
N GLY A 64 -4.17 -0.33 9.24
CA GLY A 64 -3.15 0.03 10.23
C GLY A 64 -2.41 1.31 9.86
N LEU A 65 -2.06 1.50 8.58
CA LEU A 65 -1.47 2.74 8.07
C LEU A 65 -2.42 3.93 8.25
N LEU A 66 -3.68 3.79 7.83
CA LEU A 66 -4.69 4.85 7.96
C LEU A 66 -4.91 5.26 9.41
N THR A 67 -5.02 4.28 10.32
CA THR A 67 -5.14 4.53 11.76
C THR A 67 -3.87 5.17 12.33
N HIS A 68 -2.68 4.73 11.90
CA HIS A 68 -1.42 5.31 12.35
C HIS A 68 -1.28 6.79 11.93
N VAL A 69 -1.68 7.14 10.71
CA VAL A 69 -1.62 8.53 10.24
C VAL A 69 -2.66 9.44 10.88
N ALA A 70 -3.66 8.89 11.59
CA ALA A 70 -4.66 9.68 12.30
C ALA A 70 -4.04 10.59 13.36
N ALA A 71 -2.97 10.13 14.03
CA ALA A 71 -2.24 10.91 15.02
C ALA A 71 -1.58 12.16 14.44
N TYR A 72 -1.24 12.17 13.14
CA TYR A 72 -0.50 13.26 12.50
C TYR A 72 -1.39 14.15 11.62
N THR A 73 -2.47 13.61 11.07
CA THR A 73 -3.26 14.26 10.01
C THR A 73 -4.66 14.71 10.45
N GLY A 74 -5.08 14.23 11.63
CA GLY A 74 -6.39 14.48 12.20
C GLY A 74 -7.43 13.41 11.83
N ILE A 75 -8.30 13.09 12.79
CA ILE A 75 -9.34 12.07 12.67
C ILE A 75 -10.29 12.30 11.48
N PRO A 76 -10.79 13.52 11.18
CA PRO A 76 -11.76 13.73 10.10
C PRO A 76 -11.24 13.27 8.73
N ARG A 77 -9.96 13.52 8.48
CA ARG A 77 -9.31 13.22 7.21
C ARG A 77 -9.13 11.72 7.02
N VAL A 78 -8.73 11.03 8.09
CA VAL A 78 -8.63 9.57 8.11
C VAL A 78 -9.99 8.91 7.98
N MET A 79 -11.05 9.47 8.58
CA MET A 79 -12.41 8.92 8.44
C MET A 79 -12.89 8.95 6.99
N ASN A 80 -12.62 10.03 6.25
CA ASN A 80 -12.91 10.09 4.81
C ASN A 80 -12.12 9.03 4.02
N ALA A 81 -10.83 8.87 4.35
CA ALA A 81 -9.98 7.86 3.71
C ALA A 81 -10.44 6.43 4.03
N LEU A 82 -10.82 6.15 5.28
CA LEU A 82 -11.40 4.87 5.70
C LEU A 82 -12.73 4.61 4.99
N ALA A 83 -13.59 5.61 4.83
CA ALA A 83 -14.83 5.45 4.06
C ALA A 83 -14.57 5.06 2.61
N VAL A 84 -13.54 5.63 1.98
CA VAL A 84 -13.09 5.22 0.63
C VAL A 84 -12.56 3.79 0.67
N ALA A 85 -11.71 3.46 1.64
CA ALA A 85 -11.20 2.10 1.83
C ALA A 85 -12.34 1.08 1.99
N LYS A 86 -13.40 1.41 2.74
CA LYS A 86 -14.59 0.54 2.88
C LYS A 86 -15.27 0.22 1.55
N ARG A 87 -15.28 1.15 0.60
CA ARG A 87 -15.88 0.95 -0.74
C ARG A 87 -15.02 0.09 -1.65
N VAL A 88 -13.69 0.17 -1.49
CA VAL A 88 -12.72 -0.50 -2.36
C VAL A 88 -12.38 -1.90 -1.87
N LEU A 89 -12.25 -2.06 -0.55
CA LEU A 89 -11.99 -3.37 0.04
C LEU A 89 -13.29 -4.17 0.11
N PRO A 90 -13.28 -5.47 -0.24
CA PRO A 90 -14.45 -6.33 -0.12
C PRO A 90 -14.96 -6.41 1.33
N PRO A 91 -16.26 -6.75 1.53
CA PRO A 91 -16.90 -6.83 2.83
C PRO A 91 -16.39 -8.06 3.61
N ALA A 92 -15.19 -7.94 4.17
CA ALA A 92 -14.66 -8.81 5.20
C ALA A 92 -13.93 -7.93 6.21
N ASP A 93 -14.41 -7.90 7.46
CA ASP A 93 -13.72 -7.41 8.66
C ASP A 93 -13.19 -5.96 8.67
N LEU A 94 -14.03 -4.94 8.40
CA LEU A 94 -13.70 -3.57 8.85
C LEU A 94 -14.10 -3.30 10.28
N ASP A 95 -15.11 -4.01 10.76
CA ASP A 95 -15.68 -3.77 12.08
C ASP A 95 -14.81 -4.38 13.20
N GLN A 96 -13.92 -5.33 12.88
CA GLN A 96 -12.99 -5.93 13.84
C GLN A 96 -11.68 -5.13 14.07
N LEU A 97 -11.35 -4.16 13.19
CA LEU A 97 -10.07 -3.44 13.22
C LEU A 97 -10.16 -2.01 13.79
N VAL A 98 -11.37 -1.59 14.18
CA VAL A 98 -11.65 -0.24 14.74
C VAL A 98 -12.03 -0.32 16.23
N GLN A 99 -11.83 -1.48 16.88
CA GLN A 99 -11.99 -1.64 18.33
C GLN A 99 -10.73 -1.22 19.09
#